data_AF-A0A9E2YFQ8-F1
#
_entry.id   AF-A0A9E2YFQ8-F1
#
_cell.length_a   1.000
_cell.length_b   1.000
_cell.length_c   1.000
_cell.angle_alpha   90.00
_cell.angle_beta   90.00
_cell.angle_gamma   90.00
#
_symmetry.space_group_name_H-M   'P 1'
#
loop_
_entity.id
_entity.type
_entity.pdbx_description
1 polymer ?
#
loop_
_entity_poly.entity_id
_entity_poly.type
_entity_poly.pdbx_seq_one_letter_code
_entity_poly.pdbx_strand_id
1 'polypeptide(L)'
;MDTPPAAPPRSKPRRSRPRIVIGVIILAVVISVYVLSLFGVHWLERSEGPLPPLDLSQGGGDATIVQLRVEELKPVANRLTVNVLVYPGISAYDNRFDVLGTDVGVRLYPTSDLGDLHYPKGKAPAQLSTTVEAHGDPGNWPFDSYKTQPISADAFVGSGDAVRKVPARVEVTGELDGWDIQVNRLVDPGALPTQRGSDNGNVVITLKRAKGPLIFDLGICLVLISLPTLALLVAIPMALGRRKFLPPFATWYAANLFAIVPLRNILPGAPPPGAWIDQAIVQWVLIALVTAMSLYIFAWVRQGD
;
A
#
# COMPACT_ATOMS: atom_id res chain seq x y z
N MET A 1 58.21 71.04 -16.16
CA MET A 1 56.79 70.80 -16.47
C MET A 1 56.54 69.33 -16.25
N ASP A 2 55.96 69.01 -15.10
CA ASP A 2 55.63 67.65 -14.69
C ASP A 2 54.45 67.10 -15.50
N THR A 3 54.61 65.91 -16.05
CA THR A 3 53.51 65.13 -16.64
C THR A 3 52.75 64.41 -15.51
N PRO A 4 51.41 64.51 -15.44
CA PRO A 4 50.65 63.88 -14.36
C PRO A 4 50.58 62.35 -14.58
N PRO A 5 50.56 61.54 -13.50
CA PRO A 5 50.54 60.09 -13.60
C PRO A 5 49.21 59.57 -14.14
N ALA A 6 49.30 58.57 -15.03
CA ALA A 6 48.15 57.90 -15.63
C ALA A 6 47.30 57.19 -14.56
N ALA A 7 45.98 57.44 -14.59
CA ALA A 7 45.03 56.82 -13.68
C ALA A 7 44.96 55.29 -13.89
N PRO A 8 44.84 54.48 -12.81
CA PRO A 8 44.73 53.03 -12.93
C PRO A 8 43.41 52.61 -13.58
N PRO A 9 43.38 51.49 -14.33
CA PRO A 9 42.17 51.06 -15.02
C PRO A 9 41.09 50.66 -14.01
N ARG A 10 39.88 51.21 -14.20
CA ARG A 10 38.67 50.82 -13.44
C ARG A 10 38.42 49.33 -13.60
N SER A 11 38.43 48.60 -12.49
CA SER A 11 38.02 47.20 -12.43
C SER A 11 36.54 47.08 -12.82
N LYS A 12 36.26 46.35 -13.90
CA LYS A 12 34.88 46.04 -14.29
C LYS A 12 34.23 45.18 -13.19
N PRO A 13 33.01 45.52 -12.71
CA PRO A 13 32.33 44.71 -11.71
C PRO A 13 32.02 43.34 -12.30
N ARG A 14 32.60 42.30 -11.70
CA ARG A 14 32.42 40.90 -12.09
C ARG A 14 30.96 40.53 -11.80
N ARG A 15 30.14 40.47 -12.86
CA ARG A 15 28.69 40.17 -12.79
C ARG A 15 28.42 38.95 -11.88
N SER A 16 27.83 39.19 -10.71
CA SER A 16 27.33 38.19 -9.75
C SER A 16 26.03 37.50 -10.20
N ARG A 17 25.54 37.81 -11.41
CA ARG A 17 24.31 37.29 -12.01
C ARG A 17 24.20 35.76 -12.13
N PRO A 18 25.26 34.94 -12.32
CA PRO A 18 25.03 33.50 -12.52
C PRO A 18 24.53 32.78 -11.25
N ARG A 19 24.89 33.24 -10.05
CA ARG A 19 24.50 32.57 -8.80
C ARG A 19 23.04 32.77 -8.41
N ILE A 20 22.52 33.98 -8.65
CA ILE A 20 21.11 34.31 -8.37
C ILE A 20 20.20 33.57 -9.35
N VAL A 21 20.60 33.51 -10.64
CA VAL A 21 19.85 32.76 -11.66
C VAL A 21 19.81 31.26 -11.32
N ILE A 22 20.93 30.68 -10.89
CA ILE A 22 20.97 29.28 -10.43
C ILE A 22 20.04 29.08 -9.22
N GLY A 23 20.07 29.98 -8.24
CA GLY A 23 19.20 29.90 -7.05
C GLY A 23 17.71 29.97 -7.41
N VAL A 24 17.33 30.87 -8.33
CA VAL A 24 15.95 31.00 -8.82
C VAL A 24 15.53 29.77 -9.62
N ILE A 25 16.41 29.19 -10.44
CA ILE A 25 16.13 27.95 -11.17
C ILE A 25 15.91 26.79 -10.20
N ILE A 26 16.75 26.64 -9.18
CA ILE A 26 16.59 25.58 -8.17
C ILE A 26 15.26 25.76 -7.44
N LEU A 27 14.94 26.99 -7.00
CA LEU A 27 13.67 27.27 -6.32
C LEU A 27 12.47 26.98 -7.23
N ALA A 28 12.53 27.38 -8.50
CA ALA A 28 11.48 27.10 -9.47
C ALA A 28 11.32 25.60 -9.71
N VAL A 29 12.42 24.82 -9.77
CA VAL A 29 12.37 23.36 -9.89
C VAL A 29 11.73 22.74 -8.64
N VAL A 30 12.13 23.16 -7.44
CA VAL A 30 11.55 22.65 -6.18
C VAL A 30 10.05 22.94 -6.11
N ILE A 31 9.64 24.18 -6.41
CA ILE A 31 8.22 24.55 -6.44
C ILE A 31 7.48 23.75 -7.50
N SER A 32 8.06 23.59 -8.69
CA SER A 32 7.44 22.82 -9.77
C SER A 32 7.27 21.35 -9.39
N VAL A 33 8.29 20.72 -8.81
CA VAL A 33 8.24 19.34 -8.31
C VAL A 33 7.18 19.22 -7.21
N TYR A 34 7.11 20.19 -6.30
CA TYR A 34 6.12 20.20 -5.23
C TYR A 34 4.68 20.33 -5.78
N VAL A 35 4.42 21.29 -6.66
CA VAL A 35 3.09 21.48 -7.28
C VAL A 35 2.72 20.26 -8.12
N LEU A 36 3.65 19.70 -8.90
CA LEU A 36 3.43 18.47 -9.67
C LEU A 36 3.16 17.27 -8.76
N SER A 37 3.83 17.17 -7.62
CA SER A 37 3.56 16.11 -6.64
C SER A 37 2.16 16.24 -6.04
N LEU A 38 1.74 17.45 -5.66
CA LEU A 38 0.40 17.69 -5.12
C LEU A 38 -0.68 17.42 -6.17
N PHE A 39 -0.45 17.83 -7.42
CA PHE A 39 -1.36 17.55 -8.51
C PHE A 39 -1.43 16.06 -8.82
N GLY A 40 -0.28 15.37 -8.85
CA GLY A 40 -0.20 13.94 -9.02
C GLY A 40 -0.99 13.21 -7.94
N VAL A 41 -0.76 13.56 -6.67
CA VAL A 41 -1.47 12.98 -5.53
C VAL A 41 -2.97 13.22 -5.67
N HIS A 42 -3.43 14.47 -5.82
CA HIS A 42 -4.85 14.79 -5.90
C HIS A 42 -5.57 14.14 -7.10
N TRP A 43 -4.88 13.95 -8.23
CA TRP A 43 -5.47 13.35 -9.42
C TRP A 43 -5.48 11.81 -9.36
N LEU A 44 -4.46 11.18 -8.76
CA LEU A 44 -4.37 9.71 -8.57
C LEU A 44 -5.10 9.22 -7.31
N GLU A 45 -5.31 10.07 -6.31
CA GLU A 45 -6.13 9.81 -5.11
C GLU A 45 -7.63 9.69 -5.42
N ARG A 46 -8.03 9.82 -6.69
CA ARG A 46 -9.27 9.19 -7.17
C ARG A 46 -9.10 7.67 -7.19
N SER A 47 -8.67 7.10 -6.06
CA SER A 47 -8.84 5.70 -5.73
C SER A 47 -10.33 5.40 -5.86
N GLU A 48 -10.64 4.24 -6.44
CA GLU A 48 -12.01 3.73 -6.50
C GLU A 48 -12.57 3.83 -5.06
N GLY A 49 -13.67 4.57 -4.91
CA GLY A 49 -14.22 4.90 -3.59
C GLY A 49 -14.60 3.64 -2.80
N PRO A 50 -15.06 3.79 -1.55
CA PRO A 50 -15.51 2.65 -0.75
C PRO A 50 -16.47 1.77 -1.58
N LEU A 51 -16.39 0.45 -1.37
CA LEU A 51 -17.27 -0.48 -2.06
C LEU A 51 -18.73 -0.02 -1.92
N PRO A 52 -19.59 -0.30 -2.91
CA PRO A 52 -20.99 0.10 -2.86
C PRO A 52 -21.62 -0.24 -1.51
N PRO A 53 -22.46 0.64 -0.95
CA PRO A 53 -23.11 0.38 0.32
C PRO A 53 -23.93 -0.91 0.24
N LEU A 54 -24.08 -1.58 1.38
CA LEU A 54 -24.86 -2.82 1.47
C LEU A 54 -26.28 -2.60 0.93
N ASP A 55 -26.60 -3.26 -0.18
CA ASP A 55 -27.94 -3.20 -0.78
C ASP A 55 -28.75 -4.44 -0.38
N LEU A 56 -29.53 -4.29 0.69
CA LEU A 56 -30.40 -5.35 1.21
C LEU A 56 -31.57 -5.69 0.24
N SER A 57 -31.88 -4.83 -0.73
CA SER A 57 -32.97 -5.07 -1.68
C SER A 57 -32.65 -6.18 -2.69
N GLN A 58 -31.37 -6.51 -2.85
CA GLN A 58 -30.87 -7.46 -3.83
C GLN A 58 -31.08 -8.93 -3.46
N GLY A 59 -31.40 -9.23 -2.20
CA GLY A 59 -31.71 -10.58 -1.75
C GLY A 59 -33.11 -11.06 -2.16
N GLY A 60 -34.05 -10.14 -2.41
CA GLY A 60 -35.47 -10.50 -2.38
C GLY A 60 -35.93 -10.77 -0.94
N GLY A 61 -37.23 -10.54 -0.65
CA GLY A 61 -37.75 -10.41 0.72
C GLY A 61 -37.55 -11.61 1.67
N ASP A 62 -37.12 -12.77 1.18
CA ASP A 62 -36.89 -13.99 1.97
C ASP A 62 -35.45 -14.54 1.90
N ALA A 63 -34.53 -13.93 1.14
CA ALA A 63 -33.15 -14.43 1.10
C ALA A 63 -32.34 -13.91 2.28
N THR A 64 -31.47 -14.76 2.81
CA THR A 64 -30.48 -14.35 3.80
C THR A 64 -29.34 -13.62 3.09
N ILE A 65 -28.94 -12.46 3.60
CA ILE A 65 -27.76 -11.74 3.11
C ILE A 65 -26.63 -11.89 4.12
N VAL A 66 -25.48 -12.33 3.65
CA VAL A 66 -24.26 -12.44 4.44
C VAL A 66 -23.34 -11.31 4.00
N GLN A 67 -23.24 -10.29 4.84
CA GLN A 67 -22.32 -9.18 4.63
C GLN A 67 -20.91 -9.61 5.04
N LEU A 68 -19.97 -9.48 4.10
CA LEU A 68 -18.54 -9.58 4.36
C LEU A 68 -17.95 -8.17 4.28
N ARG A 69 -17.64 -7.59 5.43
CA ARG A 69 -16.94 -6.31 5.49
C ARG A 69 -15.43 -6.55 5.53
N VAL A 70 -14.70 -6.08 4.53
CA VAL A 70 -13.25 -6.15 4.50
C VAL A 70 -12.67 -5.22 5.58
N GLU A 71 -11.69 -5.70 6.36
CA GLU A 71 -11.10 -4.93 7.46
C GLU A 71 -9.59 -4.76 7.35
N GLU A 72 -8.84 -5.85 7.13
CA GLU A 72 -7.38 -5.81 7.10
C GLU A 72 -6.83 -6.89 6.15
N LEU A 73 -5.81 -6.57 5.37
CA LEU A 73 -5.01 -7.54 4.63
C LEU A 73 -3.63 -7.64 5.27
N LYS A 74 -3.20 -8.86 5.61
CA LYS A 74 -1.83 -9.20 6.03
C LYS A 74 -1.09 -9.82 4.84
N PRO A 75 -0.31 -9.04 4.06
CA PRO A 75 0.22 -9.47 2.76
C PRO A 75 1.21 -10.62 2.87
N VAL A 76 2.03 -10.64 3.93
CA VAL A 76 3.02 -11.70 4.17
C VAL A 76 2.38 -13.02 4.60
N ALA A 77 1.25 -12.93 5.32
CA ALA A 77 0.52 -14.10 5.79
C ALA A 77 -0.52 -14.61 4.78
N ASN A 78 -0.78 -13.87 3.70
CA ASN A 78 -1.87 -14.16 2.75
C ASN A 78 -3.23 -14.30 3.45
N ARG A 79 -3.48 -13.47 4.47
CA ARG A 79 -4.72 -13.48 5.27
C ARG A 79 -5.48 -12.17 5.12
N LEU A 80 -6.73 -12.27 4.69
CA LEU A 80 -7.70 -11.18 4.66
C LEU A 80 -8.65 -11.34 5.85
N THR A 81 -8.61 -10.39 6.78
CA THR A 81 -9.57 -10.28 7.87
C THR A 81 -10.86 -9.70 7.31
N VAL A 82 -11.95 -10.43 7.49
CA VAL A 82 -13.29 -10.03 7.11
C VAL A 82 -14.22 -10.16 8.30
N ASN A 83 -15.10 -9.17 8.42
CA ASN A 83 -16.13 -9.17 9.42
C ASN A 83 -17.45 -9.61 8.83
N VAL A 84 -18.05 -10.64 9.44
CA VAL A 84 -19.24 -11.31 8.93
C VAL A 84 -20.45 -10.90 9.73
N LEU A 85 -21.47 -10.38 9.04
CA LEU A 85 -22.75 -10.03 9.63
C LEU A 85 -23.87 -10.66 8.79
N VAL A 86 -24.82 -11.31 9.47
CA VAL A 86 -25.96 -11.94 8.81
C VAL A 86 -27.21 -11.08 8.92
N TYR A 87 -27.89 -10.93 7.78
CA TYR A 87 -29.21 -10.32 7.65
C TYR A 87 -30.16 -11.43 7.18
N PRO A 88 -30.80 -12.15 8.12
CA PRO A 88 -31.69 -13.25 7.75
C PRO A 88 -32.98 -12.72 7.11
N GLY A 89 -33.68 -13.60 6.38
CA GLY A 89 -35.00 -13.28 5.85
C GLY A 89 -36.01 -12.94 6.96
N ILE A 90 -37.07 -12.21 6.59
CA ILE A 90 -38.05 -11.64 7.53
C ILE A 90 -38.65 -12.72 8.46
N SER A 91 -38.83 -13.94 7.96
CA SER A 91 -39.38 -15.08 8.72
C SER A 91 -38.50 -15.57 9.88
N ALA A 92 -37.21 -15.26 9.88
CA ALA A 92 -36.25 -15.66 10.91
C ALA A 92 -35.92 -14.51 11.89
N TYR A 93 -36.54 -13.34 11.74
CA TYR A 93 -36.30 -12.14 12.52
C TYR A 93 -37.56 -11.71 13.32
N ASP A 94 -37.40 -11.30 14.58
CA ASP A 94 -38.47 -10.71 15.39
C ASP A 94 -38.34 -9.17 15.39
N ASN A 95 -39.06 -8.53 14.47
CA ASN A 95 -39.06 -7.08 14.28
C ASN A 95 -39.53 -6.28 15.51
N ARG A 96 -40.21 -6.91 16.48
CA ARG A 96 -40.70 -6.19 17.68
C ARG A 96 -39.56 -5.86 18.64
N PHE A 97 -38.53 -6.69 18.66
CA PHE A 97 -37.41 -6.59 19.59
C PHE A 97 -36.07 -6.37 18.89
N ASP A 98 -36.05 -6.34 17.56
CA ASP A 98 -34.84 -6.20 16.74
C ASP A 98 -33.82 -7.32 17.02
N VAL A 99 -34.31 -8.55 17.09
CA VAL A 99 -33.52 -9.75 17.40
C VAL A 99 -33.90 -10.93 16.52
N LEU A 100 -33.04 -11.94 16.48
CA LEU A 100 -33.31 -13.20 15.80
C LEU A 100 -34.48 -13.95 16.45
N GLY A 101 -35.46 -14.38 15.64
CA GLY A 101 -36.59 -15.21 16.08
C GLY A 101 -36.22 -16.69 16.23
N THR A 102 -35.10 -17.11 15.65
CA THR A 102 -34.57 -18.48 15.66
C THR A 102 -33.04 -18.47 15.55
N ASP A 103 -32.40 -19.61 15.81
CA ASP A 103 -30.95 -19.72 15.65
C ASP A 103 -30.59 -19.67 14.17
N VAL A 104 -29.56 -18.89 13.84
CA VAL A 104 -29.02 -18.74 12.49
C VAL A 104 -27.54 -19.15 12.50
N GLY A 105 -27.17 -20.07 11.63
CA GLY A 105 -25.78 -20.45 11.37
C GLY A 105 -25.35 -19.97 9.99
N VAL A 106 -24.13 -19.46 9.86
CA VAL A 106 -23.52 -19.11 8.57
C VAL A 106 -22.25 -19.91 8.40
N ARG A 107 -22.13 -20.62 7.29
CA ARG A 107 -20.90 -21.33 6.90
C ARG A 107 -20.33 -20.67 5.66
N LEU A 108 -19.10 -20.20 5.77
CA LEU A 108 -18.35 -19.66 4.64
C LEU A 108 -17.59 -20.77 3.90
N TYR A 109 -17.45 -20.58 2.59
CA TYR A 109 -16.65 -21.40 1.70
C TYR A 109 -15.70 -20.49 0.90
N PRO A 110 -14.38 -20.75 0.87
CA PRO A 110 -13.67 -21.76 1.66
C PRO A 110 -13.87 -21.59 3.17
N THR A 111 -13.72 -22.69 3.92
CA THR A 111 -13.99 -22.69 5.35
C THR A 111 -13.14 -21.64 6.06
N SER A 112 -13.80 -20.78 6.82
CA SER A 112 -13.13 -19.78 7.65
C SER A 112 -12.42 -20.42 8.84
N ASP A 113 -11.46 -19.73 9.45
CA ASP A 113 -10.75 -20.24 10.64
C ASP A 113 -11.69 -20.49 11.84
N LEU A 114 -12.90 -19.91 11.84
CA LEU A 114 -13.93 -20.11 12.87
C LEU A 114 -14.91 -21.25 12.57
N GLY A 115 -14.84 -21.86 11.38
CA GLY A 115 -15.85 -22.84 10.95
C GLY A 115 -17.23 -22.20 10.77
N ASP A 116 -18.22 -22.72 11.50
CA ASP A 116 -19.60 -22.22 11.46
C ASP A 116 -19.77 -21.02 12.40
N LEU A 117 -20.30 -19.94 11.84
CA LEU A 117 -20.61 -18.72 12.57
C LEU A 117 -22.02 -18.82 13.13
N HIS A 118 -22.13 -18.79 14.46
CA HIS A 118 -23.40 -19.02 15.16
C HIS A 118 -23.99 -17.72 15.69
N TYR A 119 -25.27 -17.50 15.37
CA TYR A 119 -26.05 -16.35 15.80
C TYR A 119 -27.30 -16.84 16.57
N PRO A 120 -27.32 -16.70 17.90
CA PRO A 120 -28.37 -17.31 18.73
C PRO A 120 -29.68 -16.52 18.69
N LYS A 121 -30.80 -17.24 18.85
CA LYS A 121 -32.14 -16.69 19.04
C LYS A 121 -32.19 -15.69 20.19
N GLY A 122 -32.98 -14.64 20.01
CA GLY A 122 -33.21 -13.60 21.02
C GLY A 122 -32.05 -12.61 21.16
N LYS A 123 -31.06 -12.67 20.26
CA LYS A 123 -29.97 -11.69 20.14
C LYS A 123 -30.02 -11.02 18.78
N ALA A 124 -29.58 -9.77 18.73
CA ALA A 124 -29.29 -9.11 17.47
C ALA A 124 -28.03 -9.77 16.86
N PRO A 125 -27.97 -9.95 15.53
CA PRO A 125 -26.77 -10.46 14.87
C PRO A 125 -25.54 -9.59 15.21
N ALA A 126 -24.51 -10.22 15.77
CA ALA A 126 -23.26 -9.55 16.12
C ALA A 126 -22.24 -9.72 14.99
N GLN A 127 -21.39 -8.72 14.78
CA GLN A 127 -20.32 -8.84 13.80
C GLN A 127 -19.25 -9.82 14.30
N LEU A 128 -18.94 -10.85 13.49
CA LEU A 128 -17.95 -11.86 13.82
C LEU A 128 -16.74 -11.73 12.90
N SER A 129 -15.57 -11.47 13.46
CA SER A 129 -14.32 -11.37 12.72
C SER A 129 -13.78 -12.76 12.39
N THR A 130 -13.49 -13.00 11.11
CA THR A 130 -12.83 -14.21 10.65
C THR A 130 -11.82 -13.90 9.55
N THR A 131 -11.03 -14.89 9.19
CA THR A 131 -9.94 -14.77 8.24
C THR A 131 -10.18 -15.68 7.04
N VAL A 132 -9.99 -15.11 5.86
CA VAL A 132 -10.05 -15.82 4.57
C VAL A 132 -8.67 -15.75 3.92
N GLU A 133 -8.30 -16.81 3.21
CA GLU A 133 -7.05 -16.83 2.46
C GLU A 133 -7.12 -15.93 1.22
N ALA A 134 -6.12 -15.07 1.07
CA ALA A 134 -5.95 -14.20 -0.08
C ALA A 134 -4.60 -14.49 -0.73
N HIS A 135 -4.61 -15.10 -1.91
CA HIS A 135 -3.40 -15.51 -2.60
C HIS A 135 -2.76 -14.32 -3.32
N GLY A 136 -1.51 -14.06 -3.02
CA GLY A 136 -0.69 -13.05 -3.71
C GLY A 136 0.78 -13.30 -3.44
N ASP A 137 1.62 -12.49 -4.08
CA ASP A 137 3.06 -12.52 -3.89
C ASP A 137 3.53 -11.19 -3.28
N PRO A 138 3.81 -11.15 -1.95
CA PRO A 138 4.27 -9.95 -1.28
C PRO A 138 5.66 -9.51 -1.75
N GLY A 139 6.42 -10.39 -2.43
CA GLY A 139 7.70 -10.06 -3.03
C GLY A 139 7.59 -9.03 -4.15
N ASN A 140 6.43 -8.90 -4.80
CA ASN A 140 6.23 -7.97 -5.92
C ASN A 140 5.85 -6.53 -5.49
N TRP A 141 5.96 -6.21 -4.20
CA TRP A 141 5.73 -4.85 -3.70
C TRP A 141 6.52 -3.80 -4.53
N PRO A 142 5.91 -2.65 -4.91
CA PRO A 142 4.55 -2.19 -4.58
C PRO A 142 3.51 -2.53 -5.66
N PHE A 143 3.82 -3.46 -6.57
CA PHE A 143 2.92 -3.90 -7.64
C PHE A 143 2.22 -5.22 -7.30
N ASP A 144 2.17 -5.55 -6.01
CA ASP A 144 1.55 -6.74 -5.48
C ASP A 144 0.02 -6.68 -5.62
N SER A 145 -0.56 -7.86 -5.86
CA SER A 145 -2.01 -8.06 -5.94
C SER A 145 -2.39 -9.36 -5.25
N TYR A 146 -3.53 -9.33 -4.59
CA TYR A 146 -4.06 -10.43 -3.80
C TYR A 146 -5.46 -10.78 -4.27
N LYS A 147 -5.74 -12.06 -4.36
CA LYS A 147 -7.03 -12.56 -4.83
C LYS A 147 -7.52 -13.67 -3.93
N THR A 148 -8.77 -13.57 -3.47
CA THR A 148 -9.40 -14.65 -2.72
C THR A 148 -9.82 -15.77 -3.67
N GLN A 149 -9.97 -16.97 -3.12
CA GLN A 149 -10.77 -18.00 -3.80
C GLN A 149 -12.23 -17.53 -3.91
N PRO A 150 -13.05 -18.13 -4.80
CA PRO A 150 -14.47 -17.83 -4.86
C PRO A 150 -15.14 -18.05 -3.50
N ILE A 151 -15.59 -16.96 -2.89
CA ILE A 151 -16.25 -16.96 -1.59
C ILE A 151 -17.75 -17.18 -1.78
N SER A 152 -18.31 -18.14 -1.07
CA SER A 152 -19.76 -18.31 -0.93
C SER A 152 -20.13 -18.54 0.52
N ALA A 153 -21.41 -18.41 0.81
CA ALA A 153 -21.95 -18.70 2.12
C ALA A 153 -23.17 -19.62 1.98
N ASP A 154 -23.33 -20.51 2.94
CA ASP A 154 -24.59 -21.19 3.22
C ASP A 154 -25.13 -20.67 4.55
N ALA A 155 -26.44 -20.41 4.61
CA ALA A 155 -27.11 -20.10 5.86
C ALA A 155 -27.97 -21.29 6.31
N PHE A 156 -28.05 -21.46 7.62
CA PHE A 156 -28.80 -22.50 8.30
C PHE A 156 -29.73 -21.82 9.30
N VAL A 157 -30.99 -22.25 9.35
CA VAL A 157 -32.01 -21.66 10.20
C VAL A 157 -32.67 -22.77 11.02
N GLY A 158 -32.84 -22.56 12.32
CA GLY A 158 -33.44 -23.54 13.23
C GLY A 158 -32.42 -24.15 14.20
N SER A 159 -32.90 -25.06 15.05
CA SER A 159 -32.12 -25.66 16.13
C SER A 159 -32.32 -27.18 16.18
N GLY A 160 -31.27 -27.94 16.51
CA GLY A 160 -31.33 -29.40 16.62
C GLY A 160 -31.71 -30.07 15.29
N ASP A 161 -32.64 -31.02 15.32
CA ASP A 161 -33.08 -31.77 14.13
C ASP A 161 -33.92 -30.94 13.14
N ALA A 162 -34.32 -29.72 13.52
CA ALA A 162 -35.12 -28.82 12.69
C ALA A 162 -34.27 -27.83 11.85
N VAL A 163 -32.94 -28.00 11.82
CA VAL A 163 -32.05 -27.13 11.04
C VAL A 163 -32.30 -27.34 9.54
N ARG A 164 -32.66 -26.26 8.86
CA ARG A 164 -32.82 -26.23 7.40
C ARG A 164 -31.80 -25.30 6.76
N LYS A 165 -31.24 -25.70 5.62
CA LYS A 165 -30.42 -24.84 4.77
C LYS A 165 -31.32 -23.84 4.04
N VAL A 166 -30.91 -22.57 4.01
CA VAL A 166 -31.57 -21.49 3.25
C VAL A 166 -30.57 -20.80 2.32
N PRO A 167 -31.01 -20.25 1.18
CA PRO A 167 -30.16 -19.45 0.30
C PRO A 167 -29.56 -18.25 1.05
N ALA A 168 -28.29 -17.99 0.78
CA ALA A 168 -27.48 -16.99 1.47
C ALA A 168 -26.61 -16.24 0.48
N ARG A 169 -27.00 -15.02 0.13
CA ARG A 169 -26.27 -14.20 -0.83
C ARG A 169 -25.13 -13.46 -0.14
N VAL A 170 -23.92 -13.57 -0.69
CA VAL A 170 -22.76 -12.85 -0.16
C VAL A 170 -22.70 -11.45 -0.77
N GLU A 171 -22.61 -10.44 0.10
CA GLU A 171 -22.39 -9.05 -0.26
C GLU A 171 -21.12 -8.54 0.40
N VAL A 172 -20.18 -8.04 -0.40
CA VAL A 172 -18.88 -7.55 0.08
C VAL A 172 -18.93 -6.04 0.19
N THR A 173 -18.51 -5.52 1.33
CA THR A 173 -18.57 -4.08 1.63
C THR A 173 -17.31 -3.61 2.35
N GLY A 174 -17.19 -2.30 2.54
CA GLY A 174 -16.10 -1.69 3.27
C GLY A 174 -15.04 -1.07 2.35
N GLU A 175 -13.95 -0.69 2.98
CA GLU A 175 -12.80 -0.05 2.36
C GLU A 175 -11.56 -0.52 3.11
N LEU A 176 -10.40 -0.47 2.45
CA LEU A 176 -9.13 -0.81 3.06
C LEU A 176 -8.11 0.24 2.66
N ASP A 177 -7.54 0.92 3.65
CA ASP A 177 -6.59 2.00 3.37
C ASP A 177 -5.36 1.49 2.63
N GLY A 178 -4.93 2.25 1.61
CA GLY A 178 -3.83 1.88 0.72
C GLY A 178 -4.13 0.73 -0.26
N TRP A 179 -5.37 0.24 -0.33
CA TRP A 179 -5.80 -0.80 -1.26
C TRP A 179 -7.02 -0.39 -2.08
N ASP A 180 -7.01 -0.83 -3.33
CA ASP A 180 -8.13 -0.81 -4.25
C ASP A 180 -8.78 -2.20 -4.23
N ILE A 181 -10.10 -2.25 -3.98
CA ILE A 181 -10.86 -3.50 -3.81
C ILE A 181 -11.83 -3.67 -4.97
N GLN A 182 -11.62 -4.74 -5.74
CA GLN A 182 -12.49 -5.12 -6.85
C GLN A 182 -13.24 -6.40 -6.51
N VAL A 183 -14.57 -6.37 -6.65
CA VAL A 183 -15.46 -7.47 -6.31
C VAL A 183 -16.07 -8.02 -7.59
N ASN A 184 -15.67 -9.23 -7.96
CA ASN A 184 -16.18 -9.90 -9.16
C ASN A 184 -17.12 -11.03 -8.74
N ARG A 185 -18.39 -10.94 -9.13
CA ARG A 185 -19.34 -12.02 -8.93
C ARG A 185 -19.26 -13.01 -10.09
N LEU A 186 -19.03 -14.27 -9.76
CA LEU A 186 -19.09 -15.39 -10.68
C LEU A 186 -20.52 -15.93 -10.66
N VAL A 187 -21.24 -15.73 -11.76
CA VAL A 187 -22.51 -16.41 -12.01
C VAL A 187 -22.19 -17.63 -12.87
N ASP A 188 -22.37 -18.84 -12.34
CA ASP A 188 -22.25 -20.07 -13.11
C ASP A 188 -23.63 -20.44 -13.66
N PRO A 189 -23.91 -20.26 -14.96
CA PRO A 189 -25.22 -20.54 -15.54
C PRO A 189 -25.55 -22.04 -15.62
N GLY A 190 -24.57 -22.93 -15.41
CA GLY A 190 -24.71 -24.38 -15.53
C GLY A 190 -24.62 -25.14 -14.21
N ALA A 191 -24.49 -24.45 -13.09
CA ALA A 191 -24.33 -25.09 -11.79
C ALA A 191 -25.64 -25.75 -11.36
N LEU A 192 -25.57 -27.02 -10.94
CA LEU A 192 -26.74 -27.77 -10.46
C LEU A 192 -27.25 -27.14 -9.15
N PRO A 193 -28.56 -27.12 -8.86
CA PRO A 193 -29.10 -26.59 -7.58
C PRO A 193 -28.53 -27.28 -6.33
N THR A 194 -27.87 -28.42 -6.50
CA THR A 194 -27.24 -29.22 -5.45
C THR A 194 -25.73 -29.01 -5.31
N GLN A 195 -25.10 -28.25 -6.21
CA GLN A 195 -23.68 -27.90 -6.08
C GLN A 195 -23.48 -26.83 -4.99
N ARG A 196 -22.50 -27.06 -4.10
CA ARG A 196 -22.09 -26.07 -3.09
C ARG A 196 -21.79 -24.73 -3.76
N GLY A 197 -22.42 -23.65 -3.29
CA GLY A 197 -22.22 -22.28 -3.81
C GLY A 197 -22.95 -21.94 -5.12
N SER A 198 -23.63 -22.90 -5.76
CA SER A 198 -24.34 -22.73 -7.04
C SER A 198 -25.47 -21.68 -6.98
N ASP A 199 -26.30 -21.74 -5.94
CA ASP A 199 -27.49 -20.89 -5.83
C ASP A 199 -27.20 -19.46 -5.34
N ASN A 200 -25.98 -19.18 -4.85
CA ASN A 200 -25.70 -18.02 -4.00
C ASN A 200 -24.69 -17.01 -4.58
N GLY A 201 -24.23 -17.21 -5.82
CA GLY A 201 -23.35 -16.29 -6.55
C GLY A 201 -21.98 -16.14 -5.87
N ASN A 202 -21.01 -16.96 -6.27
CA ASN A 202 -19.66 -16.91 -5.74
C ASN A 202 -19.04 -15.51 -5.96
N VAL A 203 -18.38 -14.96 -4.96
CA VAL A 203 -17.73 -13.65 -5.02
C VAL A 203 -16.22 -13.79 -4.91
N VAL A 204 -15.48 -13.17 -5.81
CA VAL A 204 -14.03 -13.09 -5.74
C VAL A 204 -13.61 -11.66 -5.42
N ILE A 205 -12.89 -11.50 -4.31
CA ILE A 205 -12.33 -10.22 -3.89
C ILE A 205 -10.90 -10.15 -4.43
N THR A 206 -10.60 -9.11 -5.19
CA THR A 206 -9.25 -8.80 -5.68
C THR A 206 -8.81 -7.49 -5.06
N LEU A 207 -7.66 -7.51 -4.38
CA LEU A 207 -7.03 -6.34 -3.78
C LEU A 207 -5.78 -5.98 -4.58
N LYS A 208 -5.62 -4.69 -4.89
CA LYS A 208 -4.42 -4.11 -5.51
C LYS A 208 -3.98 -2.90 -4.73
N ARG A 209 -2.69 -2.57 -4.73
CA ARG A 209 -2.22 -1.33 -4.09
C ARG A 209 -2.91 -0.12 -4.70
N ALA A 210 -3.41 0.77 -3.85
CA ALA A 210 -4.02 2.02 -4.29
C ALA A 210 -2.98 2.90 -5.00
N LYS A 211 -3.42 3.69 -5.98
CA LYS A 211 -2.53 4.54 -6.78
C LYS A 211 -1.95 5.73 -6.01
N GLY A 212 -2.65 6.21 -4.99
CA GLY A 212 -2.19 7.32 -4.13
C GLY A 212 -0.84 7.01 -3.45
N PRO A 213 -0.76 5.94 -2.62
CA PRO A 213 0.50 5.51 -1.99
C PRO A 213 1.66 5.31 -2.95
N LEU A 214 1.43 4.86 -4.19
CA LEU A 214 2.49 4.66 -5.19
C LEU A 214 3.28 5.94 -5.51
N ILE A 215 2.64 7.12 -5.44
CA ILE A 215 3.35 8.39 -5.65
C ILE A 215 4.27 8.70 -4.47
N PHE A 216 3.79 8.43 -3.25
CA PHE A 216 4.59 8.57 -2.04
C PHE A 216 5.80 7.61 -2.08
N ASP A 217 5.58 6.37 -2.51
CA ASP A 217 6.63 5.37 -2.74
C ASP A 217 7.68 5.89 -3.73
N LEU A 218 7.25 6.46 -4.86
CA LEU A 218 8.15 7.04 -5.86
C LEU A 218 9.01 8.17 -5.26
N GLY A 219 8.42 9.03 -4.42
CA GLY A 219 9.14 10.08 -3.71
C GLY A 219 10.26 9.52 -2.82
N ILE A 220 9.96 8.51 -2.01
CA ILE A 220 10.96 7.85 -1.16
C ILE A 220 12.03 7.14 -2.00
N CYS A 221 11.64 6.47 -3.10
CA CYS A 221 12.59 5.83 -4.02
C CYS A 221 13.57 6.85 -4.63
N LEU A 222 13.08 8.04 -5.01
CA LEU A 222 13.93 9.11 -5.52
C LEU A 222 14.90 9.58 -4.44
N VAL A 223 14.45 9.75 -3.20
CA VAL A 223 15.34 10.10 -2.08
C VAL A 223 16.41 9.02 -1.90
N LEU A 224 16.01 7.74 -1.84
CA LEU A 224 16.92 6.59 -1.69
C LEU A 224 18.01 6.56 -2.78
N ILE A 225 17.67 6.89 -4.03
CA ILE A 225 18.64 6.94 -5.14
C ILE A 225 19.48 8.22 -5.11
N SER A 226 18.90 9.35 -4.67
CA SER A 226 19.59 10.64 -4.65
C SER A 226 20.75 10.67 -3.64
N LEU A 227 20.59 10.06 -2.47
CA LEU A 227 21.61 10.02 -1.42
C LEU A 227 22.94 9.42 -1.90
N PRO A 228 22.99 8.18 -2.45
CA PRO A 228 24.22 7.61 -2.98
C PRO A 228 24.70 8.34 -4.24
N THR A 229 23.80 8.91 -5.04
CA THR A 229 24.20 9.68 -6.22
C THR A 229 25.00 10.91 -5.81
N LEU A 230 24.50 11.68 -4.83
CA LEU A 230 25.21 12.84 -4.28
C LEU A 230 26.54 12.44 -3.61
N ALA A 231 26.53 11.32 -2.87
CA ALA A 231 27.71 10.73 -2.28
C ALA A 231 28.80 10.42 -3.34
N LEU A 232 28.44 9.75 -4.43
CA LEU A 232 29.36 9.45 -5.54
C LEU A 232 29.81 10.71 -6.28
N LEU A 233 28.92 11.67 -6.52
CA LEU A 233 29.26 12.95 -7.16
C LEU A 233 30.30 13.75 -6.37
N VAL A 234 30.34 13.59 -5.05
CA VAL A 234 31.32 14.20 -4.16
C VAL A 234 32.59 13.35 -4.07
N ALA A 235 32.47 12.02 -3.94
CA ALA A 235 33.59 11.09 -3.81
C ALA A 235 34.47 11.01 -5.07
N ILE A 236 33.87 10.92 -6.26
CA ILE A 236 34.59 10.70 -7.52
C ILE A 236 35.59 11.84 -7.82
N PRO A 237 35.21 13.14 -7.80
CA PRO A 237 36.17 14.22 -8.03
C PRO A 237 37.27 14.31 -6.97
N MET A 238 36.99 13.92 -5.72
CA MET A 238 38.02 13.84 -4.66
C MET A 238 39.03 12.73 -4.97
N ALA A 239 38.55 11.53 -5.34
CA ALA A 239 39.40 10.41 -5.73
C ALA A 239 40.24 10.70 -6.98
N LEU A 240 39.71 11.49 -7.93
CA LEU A 240 40.42 11.95 -9.12
C LEU A 240 41.39 13.12 -8.87
N GLY A 241 41.54 13.60 -7.63
CA GLY A 241 42.40 14.74 -7.30
C GLY A 241 41.91 16.09 -7.84
N ARG A 242 40.67 16.17 -8.33
CA ARG A 242 40.07 17.40 -8.88
C ARG A 242 39.49 18.32 -7.79
N ARG A 243 39.27 17.79 -6.59
CA ARG A 243 38.76 18.52 -5.41
C ARG A 243 39.57 18.15 -4.17
N LYS A 244 39.73 19.12 -3.27
CA LYS A 244 40.42 18.92 -1.98
C LYS A 244 39.64 17.96 -1.09
N PHE A 245 40.36 17.05 -0.45
CA PHE A 245 39.82 16.24 0.63
C PHE A 245 39.34 17.12 1.79
N LEU A 246 38.19 16.77 2.36
CA LEU A 246 37.60 17.45 3.51
C LEU A 246 37.17 16.39 4.55
N PRO A 247 37.87 16.28 5.70
CA PRO A 247 37.58 15.32 6.75
C PRO A 247 36.10 15.23 7.21
N PRO A 248 35.32 16.34 7.26
CA PRO A 248 33.92 16.28 7.70
C PRO A 248 32.99 15.39 6.85
N PHE A 249 33.36 15.04 5.61
CA PHE A 249 32.51 14.19 4.78
C PHE A 249 32.45 12.73 5.26
N ALA A 250 33.42 12.27 6.05
CA ALA A 250 33.39 10.92 6.63
C ALA A 250 32.10 10.67 7.44
N THR A 251 31.73 11.62 8.30
CA THR A 251 30.52 11.54 9.12
C THR A 251 29.26 11.57 8.26
N TRP A 252 29.26 12.31 7.15
CA TRP A 252 28.12 12.37 6.24
C TRP A 252 27.88 11.05 5.48
N TYR A 253 28.94 10.38 5.00
CA TYR A 253 28.81 9.04 4.41
C TYR A 253 28.29 8.01 5.42
N ALA A 254 28.80 8.04 6.65
CA ALA A 254 28.31 7.17 7.73
C ALA A 254 26.82 7.43 8.00
N ALA A 255 26.40 8.69 8.12
CA ALA A 255 25.00 9.06 8.32
C ALA A 255 24.09 8.54 7.20
N ASN A 256 24.51 8.65 5.93
CA ASN A 256 23.74 8.13 4.79
C ASN A 256 23.55 6.60 4.89
N LEU A 257 24.58 5.86 5.29
CA LEU A 257 24.52 4.39 5.42
C LEU A 257 23.49 3.97 6.49
N PHE A 258 23.47 4.67 7.63
CA PHE A 258 22.50 4.42 8.71
C PHE A 258 21.08 4.89 8.37
N ALA A 259 20.91 5.90 7.52
CA ALA A 259 19.61 6.44 7.16
C ALA A 259 18.80 5.53 6.23
N ILE A 260 19.45 4.73 5.38
CA ILE A 260 18.76 3.92 4.36
C ILE A 260 17.86 2.84 4.97
N VAL A 261 18.35 2.14 6.00
CA VAL A 261 17.62 1.00 6.57
C VAL A 261 16.27 1.44 7.18
N PRO A 262 16.21 2.50 8.02
CA PRO A 262 14.94 3.05 8.48
C PRO A 262 14.07 3.62 7.34
N LEU A 263 14.69 4.27 6.35
CA LEU A 263 13.94 4.91 5.24
C LEU A 263 13.19 3.89 4.38
N ARG A 264 13.73 2.68 4.24
CA ARG A 264 13.05 1.55 3.59
C ARG A 264 11.82 1.07 4.38
N ASN A 265 11.82 1.20 5.71
CA ASN A 265 10.73 0.71 6.56
C ASN A 265 9.56 1.68 6.71
N ILE A 266 9.71 2.94 6.29
CA ILE A 266 8.60 3.91 6.27
C ILE A 266 7.76 3.82 5.00
N LEU A 267 8.13 2.93 4.07
CA LEU A 267 7.33 2.69 2.87
C LEU A 267 5.96 2.10 3.24
N PRO A 268 4.87 2.57 2.63
CA PRO A 268 3.51 2.05 2.77
C PRO A 268 3.43 0.52 2.86
N GLY A 269 2.83 0.07 3.96
CA GLY A 269 2.64 -1.36 4.23
C GLY A 269 3.93 -2.12 4.53
N ALA A 270 5.05 -1.44 4.77
CA ALA A 270 6.36 -1.97 5.14
C ALA A 270 6.74 -3.24 4.33
N PRO A 271 7.37 -3.09 3.14
CA PRO A 271 7.63 -4.22 2.25
C PRO A 271 8.26 -5.40 2.99
N PRO A 272 7.95 -6.66 2.66
CA PRO A 272 8.63 -7.79 3.29
C PRO A 272 10.12 -7.78 2.96
N PRO A 273 11.00 -8.26 3.84
CA PRO A 273 12.41 -8.44 3.51
C PRO A 273 12.59 -9.25 2.23
N GLY A 274 13.39 -8.75 1.29
CA GLY A 274 13.62 -9.41 0.01
C GLY A 274 12.59 -9.09 -1.08
N ALA A 275 11.67 -8.16 -0.82
CA ALA A 275 10.79 -7.59 -1.84
C ALA A 275 11.57 -7.02 -3.03
N TRP A 276 10.88 -6.83 -4.14
CA TRP A 276 11.42 -6.30 -5.39
C TRP A 276 12.20 -4.99 -5.18
N ILE A 277 11.71 -4.08 -4.33
CA ILE A 277 12.44 -2.84 -4.00
C ILE A 277 13.80 -3.09 -3.35
N ASP A 278 13.91 -4.10 -2.48
CA ASP A 278 15.18 -4.40 -1.80
C ASP A 278 16.23 -4.82 -2.83
N GLN A 279 15.81 -5.62 -3.82
CA GLN A 279 16.66 -6.14 -4.90
C GLN A 279 16.99 -5.06 -5.95
N ALA A 280 16.00 -4.27 -6.35
CA ALA A 280 16.12 -3.32 -7.44
C ALA A 280 16.73 -1.98 -7.01
N ILE A 281 16.51 -1.55 -5.76
CA ILE A 281 16.91 -0.22 -5.28
C ILE A 281 17.85 -0.33 -4.08
N VAL A 282 17.38 -0.90 -2.97
CA VAL A 282 18.08 -0.78 -1.67
C VAL A 282 19.47 -1.39 -1.73
N GLN A 283 19.61 -2.58 -2.32
CA GLN A 283 20.90 -3.25 -2.49
C GLN A 283 21.89 -2.38 -3.29
N TRP A 284 21.45 -1.80 -4.40
CA TRP A 284 22.28 -0.94 -5.25
C TRP A 284 22.65 0.38 -4.57
N VAL A 285 21.73 0.95 -3.79
CA VAL A 285 21.96 2.14 -2.97
C VAL A 285 23.06 1.87 -1.94
N LEU A 286 23.01 0.71 -1.25
CA LEU A 286 24.03 0.31 -0.28
C LEU A 286 25.39 0.08 -0.95
N ILE A 287 25.43 -0.64 -2.08
CA ILE A 287 26.66 -0.86 -2.86
C ILE A 287 27.27 0.47 -3.30
N ALA A 288 26.45 1.40 -3.79
CA ALA A 288 26.89 2.71 -4.24
C ALA A 288 27.45 3.56 -3.09
N LEU A 289 26.85 3.53 -1.90
CA LEU A 289 27.40 4.21 -0.72
C LEU A 289 28.70 3.59 -0.24
N VAL A 290 28.79 2.27 -0.17
CA VAL A 290 30.05 1.59 0.20
C VAL A 290 31.15 1.98 -0.79
N THR A 291 30.84 1.98 -2.10
CA THR A 291 31.76 2.43 -3.15
C THR A 291 32.18 3.88 -2.96
N ALA A 292 31.23 4.79 -2.68
CA ALA A 292 31.53 6.19 -2.42
C ALA A 292 32.46 6.36 -1.20
N MET A 293 32.23 5.58 -0.15
CA MET A 293 33.06 5.59 1.06
C MET A 293 34.46 5.05 0.78
N SER A 294 34.59 3.97 0.01
CA SER A 294 35.89 3.44 -0.42
C SER A 294 36.66 4.45 -1.28
N LEU A 295 35.99 5.12 -2.22
CA LEU A 295 36.58 6.19 -3.04
C LEU A 295 37.05 7.37 -2.19
N TYR A 296 36.28 7.74 -1.16
CA TYR A 296 36.66 8.78 -0.21
C TYR A 296 37.91 8.40 0.59
N ILE A 297 37.99 7.17 1.11
CA ILE A 297 39.18 6.66 1.82
C ILE A 297 40.38 6.61 0.87
N PHE A 298 40.19 6.16 -0.37
CA PHE A 298 41.24 6.17 -1.38
C PHE A 298 41.77 7.59 -1.67
N ALA A 299 40.86 8.57 -1.79
CA ALA A 299 41.23 9.97 -1.96
C ALA A 299 42.03 10.51 -0.78
N TRP A 300 41.67 10.10 0.45
CA TRP A 300 42.40 10.47 1.66
C TRP A 300 43.83 9.93 1.65
N VAL A 301 44.00 8.63 1.40
CA VAL A 301 45.33 8.00 1.33
C VAL A 301 46.18 8.66 0.25
N ARG A 302 45.61 8.92 -0.94
CA ARG A 302 46.35 9.53 -2.06
C ARG A 302 46.74 11.00 -1.84
N GLN A 303 45.96 11.76 -1.07
CA GLN A 303 46.23 13.18 -0.81
C GLN A 303 46.94 13.41 0.54
N GLY A 304 47.10 12.35 1.34
CA GLY A 304 47.83 12.36 2.61
C GLY A 304 49.34 12.17 2.46
N ASP A 305 49.79 11.70 1.29
CA ASP A 305 51.18 11.73 0.81
C ASP A 305 51.45 13.02 0.00
#